data_AF-A0A9E2RGR5-F1
#
_entry.id   AF-A0A9E2RGR5-F1
#
_cell.length_a   1.000
_cell.length_b   1.000
_cell.length_c   1.000
_cell.angle_alpha   90.00
_cell.angle_beta   90.00
_cell.angle_gamma   90.00
#
_symmetry.space_group_name_H-M   'P 1'
#
loop_
_entity.id
_entity.type
_entity.pdbx_description
1 polymer ?
#
loop_
_entity_poly.entity_id
_entity_poly.type
_entity_poly.pdbx_seq_one_letter_code
_entity_poly.pdbx_strand_id
1 'polypeptide(L)'
;MSDTHKQLIAKLAKELGPDTAQHLVSCFADSTAKPNQVEGVLVLLDELSEASAKVARAAIDSFPELQRRDRLSDSLAWLDLGIALAESSGAIGLKFFKESPLVLGLIEQPSVRSLVLKTALELAEQDANVALEFLRVAPEVVTVLSPDQLGAWLEIGLELTQVDFVVALEYIRQIPAVARVLPIQDSRAWATFGLKLISTNSFGKTDYFGTIEFLRTSPLILGDLEDPSVRAKVVMVGSLLAERDPGSGIAWLSESPRLLRGVSNEGWRLKVLQYGALVAERDAETALAYLRR
;
A
#
# COMPACT_ATOMS: atom_id res chain seq x y z
N MET A 1 -4.94 -41.98 7.03
CA MET A 1 -5.48 -40.80 6.30
C MET A 1 -6.96 -40.68 6.60
N SER A 2 -7.39 -39.53 7.14
CA SER A 2 -8.82 -39.25 7.37
C SER A 2 -9.57 -39.07 6.05
N ASP A 3 -10.90 -39.09 6.09
CA ASP A 3 -11.74 -38.88 4.90
C ASP A 3 -11.47 -37.53 4.24
N THR A 4 -11.30 -36.48 5.05
CA THR A 4 -10.93 -35.12 4.64
C THR A 4 -9.64 -35.07 3.81
N HIS A 5 -8.63 -35.88 4.15
CA HIS A 5 -7.38 -35.94 3.36
C HIS A 5 -7.64 -36.46 1.95
N LYS A 6 -8.48 -37.49 1.81
CA LYS A 6 -8.83 -38.06 0.50
C LYS A 6 -9.61 -37.07 -0.34
N GLN A 7 -10.56 -36.36 0.28
CA GLN A 7 -11.37 -35.34 -0.39
C GLN A 7 -10.50 -34.18 -0.90
N LEU A 8 -9.58 -33.67 -0.07
CA LEU A 8 -8.67 -32.60 -0.49
C LEU A 8 -7.74 -33.06 -1.62
N ILE A 9 -7.15 -34.26 -1.53
CA ILE A 9 -6.34 -34.81 -2.63
C ILE A 9 -7.15 -34.90 -3.92
N ALA A 10 -8.37 -35.43 -3.87
CA ALA A 10 -9.23 -35.55 -5.04
C ALA A 10 -9.58 -34.20 -5.65
N LYS A 11 -9.79 -33.16 -4.83
CA LYS A 11 -10.04 -31.79 -5.30
C LYS A 11 -8.80 -31.20 -5.98
N LEU A 12 -7.64 -31.25 -5.33
CA LEU A 12 -6.39 -30.71 -5.88
C LEU A 12 -5.94 -31.46 -7.15
N ALA A 13 -6.13 -32.78 -7.19
CA ALA A 13 -5.69 -33.61 -8.31
C ALA A 13 -6.40 -33.30 -9.63
N LYS A 14 -7.60 -32.70 -9.59
CA LYS A 14 -8.32 -32.26 -10.80
C LYS A 14 -7.55 -31.21 -11.60
N GLU A 15 -6.78 -30.37 -10.91
CA GLU A 15 -6.04 -29.27 -11.52
C GLU A 15 -4.53 -29.55 -11.57
N LEU A 16 -3.96 -30.15 -10.51
CA LEU A 16 -2.50 -30.31 -10.34
C LEU A 16 -1.96 -31.71 -10.69
N GLY A 17 -2.85 -32.68 -10.90
CA GLY A 17 -2.50 -34.09 -10.99
C GLY A 17 -2.32 -34.78 -9.61
N PRO A 18 -2.37 -36.12 -9.58
CA PRO A 18 -2.46 -36.89 -8.33
C PRO A 18 -1.19 -36.79 -7.46
N ASP A 19 0.00 -36.81 -8.07
CA ASP A 19 1.27 -36.82 -7.32
C ASP A 19 1.50 -35.49 -6.60
N THR A 20 1.31 -34.38 -7.30
CA THR A 20 1.39 -33.01 -6.74
C THR A 20 0.38 -32.82 -5.63
N ALA A 21 -0.87 -33.28 -5.83
CA ALA A 21 -1.93 -33.19 -4.84
C ALA A 21 -1.61 -33.98 -3.57
N GLN A 22 -1.12 -35.23 -3.70
CA GLN A 22 -0.71 -36.04 -2.56
C GLN A 22 0.43 -35.38 -1.78
N HIS A 23 1.43 -34.85 -2.48
CA HIS A 23 2.56 -34.18 -1.86
C HIS A 23 2.17 -32.89 -1.12
N LEU A 24 1.29 -32.07 -1.69
CA LEU A 24 0.78 -30.87 -1.01
C LEU A 24 0.02 -31.23 0.27
N VAL A 25 -0.85 -32.24 0.21
CA VAL A 25 -1.62 -32.68 1.38
C VAL A 25 -0.73 -33.30 2.46
N SER A 26 0.35 -34.01 2.10
CA SER A 26 1.33 -34.45 3.09
C SER A 26 2.02 -33.27 3.76
N CYS A 27 2.43 -32.25 3.00
CA CYS A 27 3.03 -31.04 3.57
C CYS A 27 2.07 -30.28 4.51
N PHE A 28 0.77 -30.22 4.18
CA PHE A 28 -0.23 -29.65 5.09
C PHE A 28 -0.42 -30.47 6.37
N ALA A 29 -0.37 -31.80 6.28
CA ALA A 29 -0.52 -32.69 7.43
C ALA A 29 0.70 -32.66 8.36
N ASP A 30 1.90 -32.46 7.80
CA ASP A 30 3.16 -32.40 8.56
C ASP A 30 3.36 -31.06 9.28
N SER A 31 2.52 -30.05 8.98
CA SER A 31 2.56 -28.75 9.63
C SER A 31 2.11 -28.83 11.09
N THR A 32 3.07 -28.89 12.01
CA THR A 32 2.82 -28.95 13.47
C THR A 32 2.19 -27.66 14.03
N ALA A 33 2.17 -26.58 13.26
CA ALA A 33 1.68 -25.28 13.71
C ALA A 33 0.13 -25.20 13.78
N LYS A 34 -0.58 -25.99 12.96
CA LYS A 34 -2.06 -25.95 12.88
C LYS A 34 -2.63 -27.35 12.64
N PRO A 35 -3.05 -28.08 13.69
CA PRO A 35 -3.46 -29.49 13.59
C PRO A 35 -4.66 -29.76 12.65
N ASN A 36 -5.45 -28.74 12.31
CA ASN A 36 -6.62 -28.85 11.42
C ASN A 36 -6.38 -28.19 10.04
N GLN A 37 -5.13 -28.04 9.61
CA GLN A 37 -4.81 -27.31 8.38
C GLN A 37 -5.44 -27.95 7.13
N VAL A 38 -5.42 -29.28 7.01
CA VAL A 38 -6.02 -30.00 5.88
C VAL A 38 -7.54 -29.78 5.80
N GLU A 39 -8.22 -29.80 6.95
CA GLU A 39 -9.67 -29.56 7.02
C GLU A 39 -10.03 -28.12 6.69
N GLY A 40 -9.31 -27.15 7.27
CA GLY A 40 -9.54 -25.73 6.97
C GLY A 40 -9.29 -25.39 5.50
N VAL A 41 -8.25 -25.95 4.88
CA VAL A 41 -7.98 -25.72 3.44
C VAL A 41 -9.10 -26.29 2.59
N LEU A 42 -9.62 -27.48 2.91
CA LEU A 42 -10.73 -28.06 2.16
C LEU A 42 -11.98 -27.17 2.25
N VAL A 43 -12.36 -26.76 3.46
CA VAL A 43 -13.53 -25.91 3.71
C VAL A 43 -13.42 -24.59 2.94
N LEU A 44 -12.30 -23.87 3.07
CA LEU A 44 -12.11 -22.58 2.40
C LEU A 44 -12.03 -22.73 0.87
N LEU A 45 -11.53 -23.85 0.34
CA LEU A 45 -11.56 -24.11 -1.10
C LEU A 45 -12.97 -24.45 -1.60
N ASP A 46 -13.84 -25.05 -0.78
CA ASP A 46 -15.25 -25.24 -1.10
C ASP A 46 -15.98 -23.90 -1.13
N GLU A 47 -15.81 -23.08 -0.09
CA GLU A 47 -16.35 -21.71 -0.02
C GLU A 47 -15.89 -20.83 -1.20
N LEU A 48 -14.58 -20.82 -1.49
CA LEU A 48 -14.06 -20.10 -2.65
C LEU A 48 -14.61 -20.63 -3.99
N SER A 49 -14.94 -21.92 -4.07
CA SER A 49 -15.55 -22.50 -5.27
C SER A 49 -17.00 -22.04 -5.44
N GLU A 50 -17.72 -21.88 -4.33
CA GLU A 50 -19.08 -21.32 -4.30
C GLU A 50 -19.09 -19.84 -4.70
N ALA A 51 -18.13 -19.05 -4.18
CA ALA A 51 -17.95 -17.65 -4.58
C ALA A 51 -17.50 -17.52 -6.04
N SER A 52 -16.49 -18.29 -6.45
CA SER A 52 -16.03 -18.35 -7.84
C SER A 52 -15.15 -19.56 -8.14
N ALA A 53 -15.71 -20.55 -8.84
CA ALA A 53 -14.97 -21.73 -9.30
C ALA A 53 -13.67 -21.41 -10.08
N LYS A 54 -13.67 -20.31 -10.86
CA LYS A 54 -12.49 -19.87 -11.61
C LYS A 54 -11.38 -19.37 -10.67
N VAL A 55 -11.75 -18.64 -9.61
CA VAL A 55 -10.79 -18.15 -8.61
C VAL A 55 -10.29 -19.31 -7.76
N ALA A 56 -11.16 -20.25 -7.36
CA ALA A 56 -10.77 -21.45 -6.64
C ALA A 56 -9.72 -22.28 -7.41
N ARG A 57 -9.90 -22.43 -8.73
CA ARG A 57 -8.90 -23.06 -9.59
C ARG A 57 -7.57 -22.30 -9.59
N ALA A 58 -7.60 -20.97 -9.67
CA ALA A 58 -6.37 -20.16 -9.59
C ALA A 58 -5.67 -20.29 -8.23
N ALA A 59 -6.43 -20.40 -7.13
CA ALA A 59 -5.87 -20.70 -5.81
C ALA A 59 -5.17 -22.06 -5.80
N ILE A 60 -5.83 -23.09 -6.34
CA ILE A 60 -5.27 -24.45 -6.46
C ILE A 60 -3.98 -24.43 -7.29
N ASP A 61 -3.99 -23.79 -8.46
CA ASP A 61 -2.84 -23.64 -9.35
C ASP A 61 -1.66 -22.89 -8.70
N SER A 62 -1.92 -22.11 -7.64
CA SER A 62 -0.92 -21.30 -6.95
C SER A 62 -0.29 -21.98 -5.73
N PHE A 63 -0.87 -23.08 -5.20
CA PHE A 63 -0.28 -23.81 -4.08
C PHE A 63 1.14 -24.32 -4.33
N PRO A 64 1.51 -24.86 -5.51
CA PRO A 64 2.89 -25.28 -5.76
C PRO A 64 3.89 -24.13 -5.61
N GLU A 65 3.54 -22.91 -6.03
CA GLU A 65 4.41 -21.74 -5.84
C GLU A 65 4.49 -21.32 -4.37
N LEU A 66 3.36 -21.37 -3.67
CA LEU A 66 3.30 -21.13 -2.23
C LEU A 66 4.17 -22.13 -1.45
N GLN A 67 4.17 -23.40 -1.87
CA GLN A 67 5.04 -24.45 -1.33
C GLN A 67 6.52 -24.21 -1.64
N ARG A 68 6.86 -23.89 -2.91
CA ARG A 68 8.26 -23.60 -3.30
C ARG A 68 8.88 -22.47 -2.49
N ARG A 69 8.06 -21.56 -1.97
CA ARG A 69 8.46 -20.43 -1.15
C ARG A 69 8.37 -20.68 0.34
N ASP A 70 8.01 -21.89 0.75
CA ASP A 70 7.81 -22.26 2.16
C ASP A 70 6.76 -21.37 2.85
N ARG A 71 5.60 -21.20 2.19
CA ARG A 71 4.48 -20.35 2.65
C ARG A 71 3.17 -21.12 2.84
N LEU A 72 3.21 -22.46 2.82
CA LEU A 72 2.01 -23.27 3.06
C LEU A 72 1.43 -23.06 4.47
N SER A 73 2.23 -22.67 5.47
CA SER A 73 1.74 -22.32 6.81
C SER A 73 0.67 -21.22 6.82
N ASP A 74 0.68 -20.38 5.78
CA ASP A 74 -0.15 -19.19 5.66
C ASP A 74 -1.45 -19.47 4.89
N SER A 75 -1.62 -20.70 4.35
CA SER A 75 -2.69 -21.05 3.42
C SER A 75 -4.11 -20.73 3.91
N LEU A 76 -4.40 -20.85 5.21
CA LEU A 76 -5.74 -20.52 5.72
C LEU A 76 -6.03 -19.02 5.61
N ALA A 77 -5.15 -18.16 6.15
CA ALA A 77 -5.32 -16.71 6.07
C ALA A 77 -5.21 -16.20 4.62
N TRP A 78 -4.41 -16.87 3.81
CA TRP A 78 -4.27 -16.60 2.39
C TRP A 78 -5.55 -16.92 1.60
N LEU A 79 -6.19 -18.07 1.85
CA LEU A 79 -7.46 -18.43 1.22
C LEU A 79 -8.60 -17.52 1.69
N ASP A 80 -8.65 -17.22 2.99
CA ASP A 80 -9.65 -16.34 3.61
C ASP A 80 -9.66 -14.95 2.97
N LEU A 81 -8.48 -14.32 2.86
CA LEU A 81 -8.32 -13.07 2.11
C LEU A 81 -8.73 -13.23 0.63
N GLY A 82 -8.36 -14.35 -0.01
CA GLY A 82 -8.73 -14.61 -1.39
C GLY A 82 -10.25 -14.73 -1.61
N ILE A 83 -10.98 -15.28 -0.64
CA ILE A 83 -12.45 -15.34 -0.64
C ILE A 83 -13.02 -13.92 -0.55
N ALA A 84 -12.63 -13.14 0.46
CA ALA A 84 -13.10 -11.77 0.64
C ALA A 84 -12.88 -10.90 -0.62
N LEU A 85 -11.72 -11.04 -1.26
CA LEU A 85 -11.42 -10.34 -2.51
C LEU A 85 -12.26 -10.85 -3.70
N ALA A 86 -12.51 -12.16 -3.77
CA ALA A 86 -13.28 -12.78 -4.84
C ALA A 86 -14.78 -12.42 -4.77
N GLU A 87 -15.33 -12.29 -3.56
CA GLU A 87 -16.70 -11.84 -3.32
C GLU A 87 -16.93 -10.42 -3.83
N SER A 88 -15.95 -9.54 -3.65
CA SER A 88 -15.98 -8.19 -4.24
C SER A 88 -15.79 -8.23 -5.76
N SER A 89 -14.80 -8.98 -6.25
CA SER A 89 -14.53 -9.13 -7.67
C SER A 89 -13.66 -10.34 -7.98
N GLY A 90 -14.18 -11.26 -8.81
CA GLY A 90 -13.40 -12.39 -9.30
C GLY A 90 -12.11 -11.98 -10.03
N ALA A 91 -12.05 -10.79 -10.64
CA ALA A 91 -10.82 -10.29 -11.26
C ALA A 91 -9.75 -9.91 -10.24
N ILE A 92 -10.15 -9.37 -9.08
CA ILE A 92 -9.25 -9.05 -7.96
C ILE A 92 -8.77 -10.37 -7.33
N GLY A 93 -9.67 -11.30 -7.05
CA GLY A 93 -9.30 -12.64 -6.55
C GLY A 93 -8.30 -13.37 -7.46
N LEU A 94 -8.49 -13.33 -8.78
CA LEU A 94 -7.54 -13.92 -9.73
C LEU A 94 -6.14 -13.27 -9.68
N LYS A 95 -6.08 -11.94 -9.59
CA LYS A 95 -4.80 -11.22 -9.44
C LYS A 95 -4.13 -11.56 -8.12
N PHE A 96 -4.90 -11.58 -7.04
CA PHE A 96 -4.43 -11.94 -5.71
C PHE A 96 -3.76 -13.31 -5.71
N PHE A 97 -4.44 -14.39 -6.13
CA PHE A 97 -3.86 -15.73 -6.10
C PHE A 97 -2.63 -15.87 -7.00
N LYS A 98 -2.61 -15.17 -8.14
CA LYS A 98 -1.46 -15.17 -9.05
C LYS A 98 -0.23 -14.45 -8.49
N GLU A 99 -0.41 -13.34 -7.77
CA GLU A 99 0.67 -12.44 -7.36
C GLU A 99 1.17 -12.73 -5.93
N SER A 100 0.26 -13.13 -5.04
CA SER A 100 0.51 -13.25 -3.60
C SER A 100 1.56 -14.28 -3.19
N PRO A 101 1.80 -15.43 -3.88
CA PRO A 101 2.90 -16.31 -3.51
C PRO A 101 4.26 -15.59 -3.58
N LEU A 102 4.50 -14.80 -4.64
CA LEU A 102 5.73 -14.01 -4.78
C LEU A 102 5.84 -12.98 -3.67
N VAL A 103 4.77 -12.20 -3.44
CA VAL A 103 4.72 -11.18 -2.39
C VAL A 103 5.03 -11.76 -1.01
N LEU A 104 4.32 -12.82 -0.61
CA LEU A 104 4.54 -13.48 0.69
C LEU A 104 5.94 -14.12 0.75
N GLY A 105 6.48 -14.56 -0.38
CA GLY A 105 7.86 -15.03 -0.48
C GLY A 105 8.90 -13.99 -0.08
N LEU A 106 8.65 -12.71 -0.37
CA LEU A 106 9.55 -11.59 -0.05
C LEU A 106 9.49 -11.17 1.43
N ILE A 107 8.53 -11.67 2.21
CA ILE A 107 8.39 -11.35 3.63
C ILE A 107 8.83 -12.56 4.46
N GLU A 108 10.05 -12.48 5.00
CA GLU A 108 10.69 -13.64 5.66
C GLU A 108 10.07 -14.00 7.01
N GLN A 109 9.67 -13.01 7.81
CA GLN A 109 9.19 -13.25 9.17
C GLN A 109 7.72 -13.72 9.18
N PRO A 110 7.40 -14.90 9.76
CA PRO A 110 6.02 -15.42 9.79
C PRO A 110 5.03 -14.51 10.52
N SER A 111 5.46 -13.84 11.59
CA SER A 111 4.63 -12.88 12.33
C SER A 111 4.25 -11.68 11.48
N VAL A 112 5.20 -11.17 10.66
CA VAL A 112 4.97 -10.04 9.74
C VAL A 112 4.05 -10.47 8.59
N ARG A 113 4.21 -11.67 8.03
CA ARG A 113 3.26 -12.19 7.03
C ARG A 113 1.85 -12.31 7.57
N SER A 114 1.70 -12.82 8.80
CA SER A 114 0.41 -12.96 9.46
C SER A 114 -0.25 -11.59 9.67
N LEU A 115 0.53 -10.58 10.09
CA LEU A 115 0.06 -9.20 10.19
C LEU A 115 -0.41 -8.66 8.83
N VAL A 116 0.40 -8.81 7.77
CA VAL A 116 0.06 -8.33 6.42
C VAL A 116 -1.23 -8.97 5.89
N LEU A 117 -1.37 -10.29 6.02
CA LEU A 117 -2.59 -10.99 5.58
C LEU A 117 -3.82 -10.54 6.37
N LYS A 118 -3.68 -10.39 7.69
CA LYS A 118 -4.77 -9.90 8.55
C LYS A 118 -5.17 -8.47 8.18
N THR A 119 -4.21 -7.56 8.03
CA THR A 119 -4.48 -6.16 7.66
C THR A 119 -5.08 -6.07 6.26
N ALA A 120 -4.61 -6.88 5.29
CA ALA A 120 -5.19 -6.91 3.96
C ALA A 120 -6.64 -7.44 3.98
N LEU A 121 -6.97 -8.38 4.87
CA LEU A 121 -8.34 -8.86 5.06
C LEU A 121 -9.25 -7.76 5.63
N GLU A 122 -8.81 -7.06 6.68
CA GLU A 122 -9.52 -5.91 7.26
C GLU A 122 -9.73 -4.77 6.23
N LEU A 123 -8.77 -4.58 5.32
CA LEU A 123 -8.93 -3.65 4.19
C LEU A 123 -9.91 -4.18 3.15
N ALA A 124 -9.93 -5.49 2.87
CA ALA A 124 -10.79 -6.06 1.82
C ALA A 124 -12.28 -5.93 2.17
N GLU A 125 -12.62 -5.94 3.46
CA GLU A 125 -13.96 -5.65 3.97
C GLU A 125 -14.42 -4.21 3.68
N GLN A 126 -13.47 -3.27 3.50
CA GLN A 126 -13.74 -1.86 3.21
C GLN A 126 -13.60 -1.54 1.71
N ASP A 127 -12.47 -1.91 1.11
CA ASP A 127 -12.18 -1.77 -0.31
C ASP A 127 -11.18 -2.84 -0.79
N ALA A 128 -11.65 -3.77 -1.63
CA ALA A 128 -10.87 -4.87 -2.16
C ALA A 128 -9.68 -4.45 -3.04
N ASN A 129 -9.74 -3.29 -3.70
CA ASN A 129 -8.62 -2.81 -4.51
C ASN A 129 -7.53 -2.18 -3.65
N VAL A 130 -7.91 -1.45 -2.59
CA VAL A 130 -6.95 -0.94 -1.59
C VAL A 130 -6.24 -2.11 -0.92
N ALA A 131 -6.97 -3.16 -0.54
CA ALA A 131 -6.40 -4.38 0.03
C ALA A 131 -5.39 -5.05 -0.91
N LEU A 132 -5.75 -5.23 -2.20
CA LEU A 132 -4.84 -5.82 -3.19
C LEU A 132 -3.61 -4.93 -3.44
N GLU A 133 -3.78 -3.61 -3.52
CA GLU A 133 -2.67 -2.68 -3.73
C GLU A 133 -1.74 -2.63 -2.51
N PHE A 134 -2.28 -2.62 -1.30
CA PHE A 134 -1.50 -2.74 -0.06
C PHE A 134 -0.68 -4.03 -0.07
N LEU A 135 -1.29 -5.17 -0.40
CA LEU A 135 -0.59 -6.44 -0.44
C LEU A 135 0.62 -6.39 -1.40
N ARG A 136 0.47 -5.77 -2.58
CA ARG A 136 1.57 -5.63 -3.56
C ARG A 136 2.77 -4.88 -3.03
N VAL A 137 2.53 -3.82 -2.25
CA VAL A 137 3.61 -3.00 -1.67
C VAL A 137 4.05 -3.45 -0.28
N ALA A 138 3.31 -4.38 0.35
CA ALA A 138 3.56 -4.86 1.70
C ALA A 138 5.03 -5.28 1.95
N PRO A 139 5.74 -5.98 1.03
CA PRO A 139 7.14 -6.34 1.25
C PRO A 139 8.05 -5.15 1.50
N GLU A 140 7.80 -4.01 0.85
CA GLU A 140 8.55 -2.78 1.10
C GLU A 140 8.01 -2.03 2.32
N VAL A 141 6.69 -1.95 2.48
CA VAL A 141 6.04 -1.24 3.60
C VAL A 141 6.57 -1.75 4.94
N VAL A 142 6.64 -3.07 5.13
CA VAL A 142 7.07 -3.68 6.41
C VAL A 142 8.58 -3.50 6.69
N THR A 143 9.36 -3.00 5.73
CA THR A 143 10.77 -2.65 5.94
C THR A 143 10.98 -1.23 6.45
N VAL A 144 9.96 -0.37 6.31
CA VAL A 144 10.06 1.06 6.65
C VAL A 144 9.06 1.50 7.70
N LEU A 145 7.98 0.74 7.92
CA LEU A 145 6.97 0.99 8.95
C LEU A 145 7.03 -0.05 10.05
N SER A 146 6.81 0.42 11.29
CA SER A 146 6.50 -0.47 12.40
C SER A 146 5.03 -0.92 12.35
N PRO A 147 4.69 -2.08 12.94
CA PRO A 147 3.31 -2.58 12.97
C PRO A 147 2.27 -1.60 13.52
N ASP A 148 2.64 -0.79 14.51
CA ASP A 148 1.77 0.21 15.15
C ASP A 148 1.46 1.42 14.25
N GLN A 149 2.31 1.69 13.26
CA GLN A 149 2.10 2.79 12.30
C GLN A 149 1.28 2.38 11.09
N LEU A 150 1.22 1.08 10.78
CA LEU A 150 0.63 0.58 9.54
C LEU A 150 -0.83 1.03 9.36
N GLY A 151 -1.66 0.89 10.40
CA GLY A 151 -3.07 1.29 10.36
C GLY A 151 -3.25 2.77 10.03
N ALA A 152 -2.49 3.65 10.66
CA ALA A 152 -2.59 5.10 10.44
C ALA A 152 -2.20 5.52 9.02
N TRP A 153 -1.21 4.85 8.42
CA TRP A 153 -0.83 5.08 7.02
C TRP A 153 -1.93 4.65 6.05
N LEU A 154 -2.54 3.49 6.30
CA LEU A 154 -3.60 2.92 5.45
C LEU A 154 -4.92 3.68 5.57
N GLU A 155 -5.25 4.20 6.76
CA GLU A 155 -6.45 5.00 7.00
C GLU A 155 -6.50 6.23 6.08
N ILE A 156 -5.37 6.91 5.87
CA ILE A 156 -5.30 8.04 4.91
C ILE A 156 -5.63 7.56 3.49
N GLY A 157 -5.15 6.38 3.09
CA GLY A 157 -5.47 5.82 1.78
C GLY A 157 -6.96 5.50 1.62
N LEU A 158 -7.58 4.95 2.67
CA LEU A 158 -9.03 4.71 2.71
C LEU A 158 -9.83 6.01 2.64
N GLU A 159 -9.44 7.06 3.37
CA GLU A 159 -10.08 8.37 3.27
C GLU A 159 -9.98 8.96 1.85
N LEU A 160 -8.83 8.80 1.19
CA LEU A 160 -8.63 9.27 -0.17
C LEU A 160 -9.55 8.59 -1.19
N THR A 161 -10.05 7.37 -0.92
CA THR A 161 -11.04 6.71 -1.79
C THR A 161 -12.33 7.54 -1.92
N GLN A 162 -12.66 8.36 -0.91
CA GLN A 162 -13.83 9.24 -0.93
C GLN A 162 -13.63 10.45 -1.86
N VAL A 163 -12.38 10.78 -2.19
CA VAL A 163 -12.03 11.87 -3.10
C VAL A 163 -11.89 11.34 -4.52
N ASP A 164 -10.98 10.38 -4.71
CA ASP A 164 -10.77 9.69 -5.96
C ASP A 164 -10.01 8.38 -5.76
N PHE A 165 -10.52 7.33 -6.39
CA PHE A 165 -9.98 5.99 -6.28
C PHE A 165 -8.56 5.84 -6.86
N VAL A 166 -8.24 6.51 -7.96
CA VAL A 166 -6.91 6.44 -8.58
C VAL A 166 -5.87 7.13 -7.70
N VAL A 167 -6.23 8.25 -7.09
CA VAL A 167 -5.39 8.97 -6.11
C VAL A 167 -5.13 8.10 -4.88
N ALA A 168 -6.17 7.45 -4.35
CA ALA A 168 -6.03 6.55 -3.21
C ALA A 168 -5.05 5.40 -3.50
N LEU A 169 -5.20 4.71 -4.64
CA LEU A 169 -4.30 3.64 -5.02
C LEU A 169 -2.87 4.13 -5.25
N GLU A 170 -2.69 5.32 -5.83
CA GLU A 170 -1.36 5.89 -5.97
C GLU A 170 -0.74 6.23 -4.62
N TYR A 171 -1.50 6.79 -3.68
CA TYR A 171 -1.03 7.01 -2.32
C TYR A 171 -0.55 5.70 -1.67
N ILE A 172 -1.34 4.63 -1.74
CA ILE A 172 -0.96 3.31 -1.20
C ILE A 172 0.36 2.83 -1.81
N ARG A 173 0.52 2.97 -3.13
CA ARG A 173 1.78 2.61 -3.82
C ARG A 173 2.99 3.38 -3.30
N GLN A 174 2.79 4.64 -2.96
CA GLN A 174 3.87 5.53 -2.55
C GLN A 174 4.18 5.46 -1.05
N ILE A 175 3.39 4.74 -0.22
CA ILE A 175 3.64 4.59 1.23
C ILE A 175 5.12 4.27 1.53
N PRO A 176 5.78 3.26 0.90
CA PRO A 176 7.18 2.98 1.18
C PRO A 176 8.12 4.14 0.89
N ALA A 177 7.86 4.90 -0.18
CA ALA A 177 8.71 6.02 -0.58
C ALA A 177 8.56 7.19 0.40
N VAL A 178 7.32 7.58 0.72
CA VAL A 178 7.07 8.70 1.61
C VAL A 178 7.43 8.40 3.06
N ALA A 179 7.21 7.17 3.55
CA ALA A 179 7.55 6.78 4.92
C ALA A 179 9.05 6.86 5.24
N ARG A 180 9.92 6.73 4.21
CA ARG A 180 11.37 6.89 4.37
C ARG A 180 11.79 8.35 4.62
N VAL A 181 10.94 9.31 4.26
CA VAL A 181 11.30 10.74 4.31
C VAL A 181 10.42 11.58 5.21
N LEU A 182 9.18 11.14 5.47
CA LEU A 182 8.22 11.81 6.34
C LEU A 182 7.67 10.84 7.40
N PRO A 183 7.55 11.28 8.65
CA PRO A 183 6.89 10.49 9.67
C PRO A 183 5.36 10.58 9.53
N ILE A 184 4.64 9.65 10.16
CA ILE A 184 3.17 9.53 10.04
C ILE A 184 2.43 10.81 10.44
N GLN A 185 2.90 11.58 11.44
CA GLN A 185 2.24 12.82 11.83
C GLN A 185 2.21 13.89 10.73
N ASP A 186 3.12 13.82 9.77
CA ASP A 186 3.24 14.78 8.66
C ASP A 186 2.67 14.23 7.34
N SER A 187 2.39 12.92 7.26
CA SER A 187 1.94 12.28 6.03
C SER A 187 0.56 12.76 5.58
N ARG A 188 -0.33 13.06 6.53
CA ARG A 188 -1.65 13.63 6.24
C ARG A 188 -1.54 15.01 5.62
N ALA A 189 -0.67 15.87 6.15
CA ALA A 189 -0.41 17.19 5.58
C ALA A 189 0.18 17.08 4.16
N TRP A 190 1.04 16.07 3.91
CA TRP A 190 1.55 15.75 2.59
C TRP A 190 0.46 15.31 1.62
N ALA A 191 -0.43 14.40 2.03
CA ALA A 191 -1.57 13.98 1.21
C ALA A 191 -2.50 15.17 0.90
N THR A 192 -2.80 16.01 1.90
CA THR A 192 -3.59 17.23 1.72
C THR A 192 -2.94 18.21 0.76
N PHE A 193 -1.61 18.37 0.78
CA PHE A 193 -0.90 19.17 -0.21
C PHE A 193 -1.14 18.61 -1.62
N GLY A 194 -0.96 17.30 -1.82
CA GLY A 194 -1.26 16.65 -3.10
C GLY A 194 -2.66 16.97 -3.59
N LEU A 195 -3.69 16.83 -2.75
CA LEU A 195 -5.08 17.10 -3.13
C LEU A 195 -5.35 18.52 -3.63
N LYS A 196 -4.59 19.53 -3.17
CA LYS A 196 -4.72 20.92 -3.65
C LYS A 196 -4.22 21.11 -5.08
N LEU A 197 -3.53 20.12 -5.64
CA LEU A 197 -3.02 20.12 -7.01
C LEU A 197 -4.03 19.53 -8.00
N ILE A 198 -5.19 19.06 -7.52
CA ILE A 198 -6.30 18.67 -8.39
C ILE A 198 -6.83 19.93 -9.07
N SER A 199 -6.88 19.89 -10.40
CA SER A 199 -7.30 21.02 -11.21
C SER A 199 -8.38 20.60 -12.21
N THR A 200 -8.78 21.52 -13.08
CA THR A 200 -9.71 21.24 -14.16
C THR A 200 -8.99 21.40 -15.49
N ASN A 201 -9.04 20.38 -16.35
CA ASN A 201 -8.43 20.45 -17.67
C ASN A 201 -9.19 21.36 -18.64
N SER A 202 -8.64 21.55 -19.85
CA SER A 202 -9.22 22.38 -20.91
C SER A 202 -10.62 21.96 -21.36
N PHE A 203 -11.06 20.75 -21.00
CA PHE A 203 -12.40 20.22 -21.29
C PHE A 203 -13.37 20.34 -20.12
N GLY A 204 -12.99 21.03 -19.03
CA GLY A 204 -13.83 21.19 -17.85
C GLY A 204 -13.93 19.96 -16.95
N LYS A 205 -13.08 18.94 -17.17
CA LYS A 205 -13.06 17.71 -16.35
C LYS A 205 -11.98 17.80 -15.28
N THR A 206 -12.24 17.17 -14.13
CA THR A 206 -11.25 17.01 -13.07
C THR A 206 -9.98 16.35 -13.61
N ASP A 207 -8.83 16.92 -13.27
CA ASP A 207 -7.51 16.47 -13.66
C ASP A 207 -6.68 16.18 -12.40
N TYR A 208 -6.33 14.90 -12.26
CA TYR A 208 -5.54 14.38 -11.15
C TYR A 208 -4.05 14.28 -11.47
N PHE A 209 -3.62 14.66 -12.68
CA PHE A 209 -2.24 14.49 -13.12
C PHE A 209 -1.23 15.15 -12.16
N GLY A 210 -1.49 16.40 -11.75
CA GLY A 210 -0.64 17.12 -10.80
C GLY A 210 -0.53 16.43 -9.43
N THR A 211 -1.64 15.90 -8.91
CA THR A 211 -1.66 15.07 -7.70
C THR A 211 -0.80 13.81 -7.85
N ILE A 212 -0.99 13.07 -8.94
CA ILE A 212 -0.30 11.80 -9.17
C ILE A 212 1.21 12.03 -9.35
N GLU A 213 1.60 13.05 -10.10
CA GLU A 213 3.01 13.44 -10.25
C GLU A 213 3.62 13.87 -8.91
N PHE A 214 2.90 14.65 -8.11
CA PHE A 214 3.32 15.03 -6.77
C PHE A 214 3.54 13.81 -5.88
N LEU A 215 2.60 12.87 -5.80
CA LEU A 215 2.74 11.68 -4.96
C LEU A 215 3.99 10.85 -5.34
N ARG A 216 4.30 10.77 -6.63
CA ARG A 216 5.44 9.98 -7.15
C ARG A 216 6.80 10.67 -6.97
N THR A 217 6.86 11.99 -7.12
CA THR A 217 8.12 12.72 -7.19
C THR A 217 8.50 13.38 -5.88
N SER A 218 7.53 13.80 -5.08
CA SER A 218 7.78 14.52 -3.83
C SER A 218 8.59 13.73 -2.79
N PRO A 219 8.49 12.38 -2.64
CA PRO A 219 9.34 11.68 -1.69
C PRO A 219 10.83 11.81 -2.01
N LEU A 220 11.19 11.79 -3.31
CA LEU A 220 12.57 11.97 -3.74
C LEU A 220 13.07 13.40 -3.47
N ILE A 221 12.26 14.40 -3.81
CA ILE A 221 12.59 15.82 -3.58
C ILE A 221 12.75 16.11 -2.08
N LEU A 222 11.89 15.53 -1.24
CA LEU A 222 11.97 15.64 0.21
C LEU A 222 13.19 14.89 0.78
N GLY A 223 13.60 13.79 0.15
CA GLY A 223 14.80 13.05 0.50
C GLY A 223 16.10 13.86 0.34
N ASP A 224 16.11 14.85 -0.56
CA ASP A 224 17.25 15.76 -0.76
C ASP A 224 17.43 16.78 0.39
N LEU A 225 16.47 16.86 1.31
CA LEU A 225 16.58 17.67 2.52
C LEU A 225 17.10 16.80 3.67
N GLU A 226 18.10 17.29 4.39
CA GLU A 226 18.75 16.55 5.48
C GLU A 226 17.83 16.36 6.69
N ASP A 227 17.18 17.44 7.13
CA ASP A 227 16.50 17.49 8.42
C ASP A 227 15.01 17.07 8.31
N PRO A 228 14.52 16.08 9.09
CA PRO A 228 13.11 15.68 9.06
C PRO A 228 12.13 16.82 9.40
N SER A 229 12.50 17.68 10.35
CA SER A 229 11.69 18.84 10.75
C SER A 229 11.52 19.84 9.60
N VAL A 230 12.56 20.00 8.78
CA VAL A 230 12.59 20.86 7.60
C VAL A 230 11.71 20.27 6.51
N ARG A 231 11.75 18.95 6.27
CA ARG A 231 10.86 18.26 5.31
C ARG A 231 9.39 18.51 5.63
N ALA A 232 8.99 18.31 6.90
CA ALA A 232 7.63 18.57 7.36
C ALA A 232 7.22 20.03 7.12
N LYS A 233 8.12 20.97 7.39
CA LYS A 233 7.84 22.40 7.20
C LYS A 233 7.80 22.80 5.71
N VAL A 234 8.59 22.17 4.85
CA VAL A 234 8.53 22.33 3.39
C VAL A 234 7.17 21.90 2.85
N VAL A 235 6.66 20.76 3.29
CA VAL A 235 5.31 20.26 2.95
C VAL A 235 4.23 21.25 3.39
N MET A 236 4.31 21.74 4.63
CA MET A 236 3.37 22.72 5.17
C MET A 236 3.34 24.01 4.33
N VAL A 237 4.51 24.58 4.03
CA VAL A 237 4.61 25.80 3.21
C VAL A 237 4.09 25.55 1.80
N GLY A 238 4.44 24.42 1.17
CA GLY A 238 3.94 24.05 -0.15
C GLY A 238 2.42 23.91 -0.19
N SER A 239 1.84 23.30 0.85
CA SER A 239 0.39 23.19 1.01
C SER A 239 -0.30 24.54 1.16
N LEU A 240 0.30 25.49 1.87
CA LEU A 240 -0.24 26.86 2.01
C LEU A 240 -0.17 27.62 0.68
N LEU A 241 0.92 27.49 -0.06
CA LEU A 241 1.06 28.09 -1.39
C LEU A 241 0.04 27.51 -2.37
N ALA A 242 -0.09 26.18 -2.41
CA ALA A 242 -1.01 25.49 -3.30
C ALA A 242 -2.49 25.79 -3.04
N GLU A 243 -2.86 26.17 -1.81
CA GLU A 243 -4.22 26.63 -1.48
C GLU A 243 -4.64 27.86 -2.28
N ARG A 244 -3.66 28.69 -2.64
CA ARG A 244 -3.88 29.95 -3.36
C ARG A 244 -3.56 29.81 -4.84
N ASP A 245 -2.44 29.18 -5.13
CA ASP A 245 -1.93 28.92 -6.47
C ASP A 245 -1.17 27.58 -6.50
N PRO A 246 -1.75 26.53 -7.11
CA PRO A 246 -1.10 25.22 -7.24
C PRO A 246 0.30 25.29 -7.87
N GLY A 247 0.50 26.21 -8.83
CA GLY A 247 1.80 26.43 -9.48
C GLY A 247 2.89 26.85 -8.50
N SER A 248 2.58 27.77 -7.59
CA SER A 248 3.47 28.22 -6.52
C SER A 248 3.84 27.10 -5.55
N GLY A 249 2.90 26.21 -5.22
CA GLY A 249 3.17 25.04 -4.40
C GLY A 249 4.18 24.08 -5.06
N ILE A 250 3.99 23.76 -6.34
CA ILE A 250 4.89 22.90 -7.12
C ILE A 250 6.27 23.55 -7.29
N ALA A 251 6.31 24.85 -7.65
CA ALA A 251 7.54 25.60 -7.78
C ALA A 251 8.33 25.61 -6.46
N TRP A 252 7.65 25.84 -5.34
CA TRP A 252 8.28 25.77 -4.03
C TRP A 252 8.86 24.40 -3.73
N LEU A 253 8.08 23.33 -3.88
CA LEU A 253 8.53 21.97 -3.60
C LEU A 253 9.81 21.66 -4.39
N SER A 254 9.80 21.89 -5.69
CA SER A 254 10.93 21.61 -6.59
C SER A 254 12.19 22.44 -6.29
N GLU A 255 12.03 23.71 -5.88
CA GLU A 255 13.15 24.60 -5.60
C GLU A 255 13.71 24.46 -4.18
N SER A 256 12.88 23.97 -3.24
CA SER A 256 13.19 23.97 -1.80
C SER A 256 14.54 23.32 -1.43
N PRO A 257 14.98 22.18 -2.01
CA PRO A 257 16.26 21.59 -1.64
C PRO A 257 17.45 22.45 -2.06
N ARG A 258 17.37 23.16 -3.18
CA ARG A 258 18.43 24.07 -3.63
C ARG A 258 18.46 25.32 -2.75
N LEU A 259 17.31 25.90 -2.45
CA LEU A 259 17.20 27.13 -1.66
C LEU A 259 17.68 26.90 -0.21
N LEU A 260 17.23 25.80 0.42
CA LEU A 260 17.54 25.51 1.82
C LEU A 260 18.98 25.03 2.06
N ARG A 261 19.65 24.48 1.05
CA ARG A 261 21.11 24.22 1.10
C ARG A 261 21.95 25.49 1.27
N GLY A 262 21.46 26.63 0.79
CA GLY A 262 22.09 27.93 1.01
C GLY A 262 21.96 28.47 2.43
N VAL A 263 21.11 27.86 3.26
CA VAL A 263 20.85 28.26 4.64
C VAL A 263 21.67 27.40 5.60
N SER A 264 22.42 28.05 6.47
CA SER A 264 23.56 27.48 7.19
C SER A 264 23.23 26.37 8.18
N ASN A 265 22.10 26.44 8.90
CA ASN A 265 21.70 25.39 9.84
C ASN A 265 20.18 25.18 9.90
N GLU A 266 19.77 24.05 10.47
CA GLU A 266 18.37 23.65 10.67
C GLU A 266 17.53 24.76 11.32
N GLY A 267 18.01 25.38 12.39
CA GLY A 267 17.29 26.45 13.08
C GLY A 267 16.97 27.65 12.18
N TRP A 268 17.91 28.06 11.33
CA TRP A 268 17.67 29.11 10.33
C TRP A 268 16.76 28.63 9.21
N ARG A 269 16.91 27.40 8.73
CA ARG A 269 16.00 26.80 7.72
C ARG A 269 14.57 26.84 8.23
N LEU A 270 14.32 26.36 9.46
CA LEU A 270 13.00 26.38 10.10
C LEU A 270 12.46 27.80 10.27
N LYS A 271 13.30 28.77 10.64
CA LYS A 271 12.88 30.17 10.82
C LYS A 271 12.48 30.82 9.50
N VAL A 272 13.26 30.62 8.43
CA VAL A 272 12.91 31.08 7.07
C VAL A 272 11.57 30.48 6.65
N LEU A 273 11.40 29.17 6.83
CA LEU A 273 10.14 28.49 6.50
C LEU A 273 8.96 28.95 7.35
N GLN A 274 9.17 29.30 8.62
CA GLN A 274 8.13 29.86 9.48
C GLN A 274 7.63 31.21 8.97
N TYR A 275 8.53 32.11 8.59
CA TYR A 275 8.12 33.39 7.99
C TYR A 275 7.50 33.21 6.62
N GLY A 276 8.06 32.31 5.80
CA GLY A 276 7.48 31.95 4.50
C GLY A 276 6.04 31.46 4.62
N ALA A 277 5.75 30.62 5.63
CA ALA A 277 4.39 30.17 5.93
C ALA A 277 3.45 31.33 6.27
N LEU A 278 3.88 32.28 7.11
CA LEU A 278 3.07 33.45 7.48
C LEU A 278 2.74 34.34 6.28
N VAL A 279 3.69 34.49 5.34
CA VAL A 279 3.43 35.22 4.09
C VAL A 279 2.49 34.41 3.18
N ALA A 280 2.68 33.09 3.08
CA ALA A 280 1.90 32.21 2.22
C ALA A 280 0.42 32.15 2.61
N GLU A 281 0.08 32.34 3.89
CA GLU A 281 -1.31 32.49 4.35
C GLU A 281 -2.04 33.66 3.67
N ARG A 282 -1.30 34.70 3.27
CA ARG A 282 -1.82 35.94 2.71
C ARG A 282 -1.68 36.00 1.20
N ASP A 283 -0.51 35.67 0.67
CA ASP A 283 -0.20 35.82 -0.75
C ASP A 283 0.88 34.83 -1.20
N ALA A 284 0.58 34.02 -2.22
CA ALA A 284 1.46 32.96 -2.68
C ALA A 284 2.69 33.48 -3.43
N GLU A 285 2.49 34.48 -4.28
CA GLU A 285 3.56 35.06 -5.10
C GLU A 285 4.61 35.75 -4.22
N THR A 286 4.16 36.57 -3.26
CA THR A 286 5.03 37.25 -2.31
C THR A 286 5.77 36.27 -1.41
N ALA A 287 5.10 35.19 -0.97
CA ALA A 287 5.73 34.15 -0.17
C ALA A 287 6.82 33.40 -0.95
N LEU A 288 6.54 33.03 -2.20
CA LEU A 288 7.53 32.39 -3.06
C LEU A 288 8.70 33.32 -3.38
N ALA A 289 8.44 34.61 -3.61
CA ALA A 289 9.47 35.62 -3.78
C ALA A 289 10.32 35.82 -2.51
N TYR A 290 9.71 35.75 -1.32
CA TYR A 290 10.43 35.77 -0.05
C TYR A 290 11.35 34.55 0.10
N LEU A 291 10.85 33.35 -0.21
CA LEU A 291 11.61 32.10 -0.06
C LEU A 291 12.79 31.96 -1.04
N ARG A 292 12.75 32.67 -2.18
CA ARG A 292 13.82 32.69 -3.20
C ARG A 292 14.95 33.66 -2.88
N ARG A 293 14.77 34.55 -1.91
CA ARG A 293 15.76 35.57 -1.50
C ARG A 293 16.65 35.04 -0.39
#